data_AF-A0A948C9K3-F1
#
_entry.id   AF-A0A948C9K3-F1
#
_cell.length_a   1.000
_cell.length_b   1.000
_cell.length_c   1.000
_cell.angle_alpha   90.00
_cell.angle_beta   90.00
_cell.angle_gamma   90.00
#
_symmetry.space_group_name_H-M   'P 1'
#
loop_
_entity.id
_entity.type
_entity.pdbx_description
1 polymer ?
#
loop_
_entity_poly.entity_id
_entity_poly.type
_entity_poly.pdbx_seq_one_letter_code
_entity_poly.pdbx_strand_id
1 'polypeptide(L)'
;VGWNVEYDSTDTSTAVGPMTSILDAIVGQSFTITITPDGHVKEVQGIDALWRRMEEKIDELSEEGPERAAMETQMKTQYGEEALKANTENSFNMYPDNPIDIGDTWQRKTEINQGFPMIVDSIYTLKERKDGIAVIDVFAMIQTNKEVGPMEMSNMKIQYNMSGSVTGIMEMQESTGWVIRSNQNLRLTGSVIVNHPERPQPMSIPMSITGIITQEPY
;
A
#
# COMPACT_ATOMS: atom_id res chain seq x y z
N VAL A 1 -1.58 9.29 -24.21
CA VAL A 1 -0.17 8.99 -23.85
C VAL A 1 -0.24 8.25 -22.52
N GLY A 2 -0.10 6.92 -22.55
CA GLY A 2 -0.08 6.11 -21.34
C GLY A 2 1.36 5.88 -20.93
N TRP A 3 1.69 6.17 -19.68
CA TRP A 3 2.94 5.72 -19.09
C TRP A 3 2.78 4.22 -18.83
N ASN A 4 3.39 3.38 -19.66
CA ASN A 4 3.48 1.94 -19.37
C ASN A 4 4.82 1.70 -18.67
N VAL A 5 4.77 1.36 -17.39
CA VAL A 5 5.95 0.92 -16.62
C VAL A 5 5.75 -0.57 -16.39
N GLU A 6 6.58 -1.38 -17.04
CA GLU A 6 6.59 -2.84 -16.90
C GLU A 6 7.90 -3.21 -16.21
N TYR A 7 7.80 -4.02 -15.15
CA TYR A 7 8.94 -4.53 -14.41
C TYR A 7 8.61 -5.93 -13.90
N ASP A 8 9.49 -6.88 -14.21
CA ASP A 8 9.45 -8.26 -13.78
C ASP A 8 10.65 -8.51 -12.87
N SER A 9 10.43 -8.75 -11.58
CA SER A 9 11.51 -9.03 -10.62
C SER A 9 12.23 -10.35 -10.88
N THR A 10 11.74 -11.20 -11.78
CA THR A 10 12.40 -12.42 -12.25
C THR A 10 13.23 -12.22 -13.53
N ASP A 11 13.00 -11.10 -14.23
CA ASP A 11 13.76 -10.66 -15.40
C ASP A 11 14.20 -9.20 -15.25
N THR A 12 15.37 -9.03 -14.67
CA THR A 12 15.96 -7.70 -14.35
C THR A 12 16.24 -6.85 -15.60
N SER A 13 16.20 -7.43 -16.81
CA SER A 13 16.34 -6.68 -18.07
C SER A 13 15.16 -5.73 -18.34
N THR A 14 14.06 -5.91 -17.60
CA THR A 14 12.86 -5.06 -17.66
C THR A 14 12.95 -3.78 -16.82
N ALA A 15 14.01 -3.59 -16.03
CA ALA A 15 14.20 -2.40 -15.21
C ALA A 15 14.67 -1.17 -16.02
N VAL A 16 13.76 -0.57 -16.80
CA VAL A 16 14.10 0.50 -17.78
C VAL A 16 14.14 1.92 -17.18
N GLY A 17 13.57 2.14 -15.98
CA GLY A 17 13.50 3.46 -15.33
C GLY A 17 14.28 3.59 -14.01
N PRO A 18 14.64 4.81 -13.56
CA PRO A 18 15.38 5.03 -12.32
C PRO A 18 14.77 4.35 -11.10
N MET A 19 13.44 4.42 -10.97
CA MET A 19 12.70 3.75 -9.88
C MET A 19 12.83 2.23 -9.95
N THR A 20 12.63 1.64 -11.14
CA THR A 20 12.72 0.17 -11.32
C THR A 20 14.14 -0.33 -11.10
N SER A 21 15.16 0.45 -11.50
CA SER A 21 16.56 0.08 -11.27
C SER A 21 16.95 0.09 -9.80
N ILE A 22 16.39 1.00 -8.98
CA ILE A 22 16.63 1.02 -7.53
C ILE A 22 15.94 -0.19 -6.86
N LEU A 23 14.73 -0.53 -7.27
CA LEU A 23 14.04 -1.73 -6.78
C LEU A 23 14.73 -3.04 -7.22
N ASP A 24 15.34 -3.04 -8.39
CA ASP A 24 16.14 -4.17 -8.88
C ASP A 24 17.35 -4.47 -7.97
N ALA A 25 17.98 -3.43 -7.42
CA ALA A 25 19.17 -3.56 -6.56
C ALA A 25 18.93 -4.38 -5.28
N ILE A 26 17.66 -4.50 -4.85
CA ILE A 26 17.27 -5.25 -3.66
C ILE A 26 16.67 -6.62 -3.96
N VAL A 27 16.60 -7.04 -5.22
CA VAL A 27 16.13 -8.39 -5.59
C VAL A 27 17.03 -9.45 -4.97
N GLY A 28 16.40 -10.51 -4.43
CA GLY A 28 17.07 -11.61 -3.76
C GLY A 28 17.67 -11.28 -2.38
N GLN A 29 17.53 -10.04 -1.92
CA GLN A 29 17.84 -9.69 -0.54
C GLN A 29 16.68 -10.06 0.39
N SER A 30 16.99 -10.25 1.67
CA SER A 30 16.01 -10.59 2.68
C SER A 30 16.16 -9.71 3.92
N PHE A 31 15.04 -9.45 4.57
CA PHE A 31 14.95 -8.83 5.88
C PHE A 31 14.02 -9.68 6.74
N THR A 32 14.12 -9.51 8.04
CA THR A 32 13.29 -10.24 9.00
C THR A 32 12.45 -9.23 9.77
N ILE A 33 11.16 -9.48 9.88
CA ILE A 33 10.27 -8.76 10.79
C ILE A 33 9.83 -9.72 11.89
N THR A 34 10.00 -9.31 13.14
CA THR A 34 9.40 -9.99 14.30
C THR A 34 8.12 -9.27 14.67
N ILE A 35 7.01 -10.01 14.69
CA ILE A 35 5.66 -9.48 14.94
C ILE A 35 5.13 -10.12 16.23
N THR A 36 4.39 -9.35 17.02
CA THR A 36 3.65 -9.84 18.18
C THR A 36 2.36 -10.55 17.74
N PRO A 37 1.75 -11.39 18.60
CA PRO A 37 0.52 -12.10 18.25
C PRO A 37 -0.68 -11.19 17.90
N ASP A 38 -0.68 -9.96 18.38
CA ASP A 38 -1.67 -8.91 18.10
C ASP A 38 -1.32 -8.05 16.87
N GLY A 39 -0.27 -8.41 16.12
CA GLY A 39 0.05 -7.80 14.83
C GLY A 39 0.98 -6.59 14.87
N HIS A 40 1.53 -6.23 16.04
CA HIS A 40 2.50 -5.13 16.16
C HIS A 40 3.91 -5.56 15.77
N VAL A 41 4.66 -4.66 15.15
CA VAL A 41 6.06 -4.92 14.78
C VAL A 41 6.96 -4.69 15.98
N LYS A 42 7.60 -5.75 16.45
CA LYS A 42 8.56 -5.71 17.56
C LYS A 42 9.96 -5.30 17.09
N GLU A 43 10.38 -5.82 15.95
CA GLU A 43 11.75 -5.62 15.45
C GLU A 43 11.81 -5.82 13.93
N VAL A 44 12.63 -5.01 13.25
CA VAL A 44 13.00 -5.17 11.85
C VAL A 44 14.52 -5.34 11.76
N GLN A 45 14.99 -6.41 11.13
CA GLN A 45 16.41 -6.73 11.00
C GLN A 45 16.80 -6.86 9.52
N GLY A 46 17.99 -6.39 9.17
CA GLY A 46 18.55 -6.50 7.81
C GLY A 46 18.11 -5.38 6.85
N ILE A 47 17.26 -4.45 7.29
CA ILE A 47 16.80 -3.33 6.46
C ILE A 47 17.92 -2.36 6.08
N ASP A 48 18.91 -2.16 6.96
CA ASP A 48 20.05 -1.29 6.66
C ASP A 48 20.85 -1.77 5.45
N ALA A 49 20.99 -3.09 5.28
CA ALA A 49 21.71 -3.67 4.16
C ALA A 49 20.96 -3.48 2.83
N LEU A 50 19.62 -3.57 2.86
CA LEU A 50 18.74 -3.24 1.73
C LEU A 50 18.86 -1.76 1.38
N TRP A 51 18.79 -0.90 2.40
CA TRP A 51 18.86 0.54 2.24
C TRP A 51 20.19 0.98 1.62
N ARG A 52 21.31 0.43 2.09
CA ARG A 52 22.63 0.71 1.51
C ARG A 52 22.71 0.36 0.02
N ARG A 53 22.11 -0.75 -0.42
CA ARG A 53 22.09 -1.10 -1.85
C ARG A 53 21.25 -0.14 -2.69
N MET A 54 20.14 0.33 -2.15
CA MET A 54 19.34 1.36 -2.81
C MET A 54 20.11 2.68 -2.90
N GLU A 55 20.83 3.08 -1.84
CA GLU A 55 21.70 4.27 -1.85
C GLU A 55 22.81 4.15 -2.89
N GLU A 56 23.54 3.03 -2.91
CA GLU A 56 24.57 2.75 -3.93
C GLU A 56 23.98 2.88 -5.35
N LYS A 57 22.76 2.40 -5.57
CA LYS A 57 22.10 2.52 -6.87
C LYS A 57 21.65 3.95 -7.19
N ILE A 58 21.21 4.71 -6.20
CA ILE A 58 20.88 6.13 -6.35
C ILE A 58 22.12 6.92 -6.74
N ASP A 59 23.27 6.64 -6.12
CA ASP A 59 24.55 7.30 -6.41
C ASP A 59 25.06 7.00 -7.83
N GLU A 60 24.75 5.83 -8.39
CA GLU A 60 25.01 5.51 -9.80
C GLU A 60 24.12 6.30 -10.78
N LEU A 61 22.91 6.65 -10.36
CA LEU A 61 21.89 7.26 -11.21
C LEU A 61 21.90 8.79 -11.16
N SER A 62 22.37 9.39 -10.07
CA SER A 62 22.38 10.83 -9.87
C SER A 62 23.63 11.28 -9.12
N GLU A 63 24.23 12.39 -9.58
CA GLU A 63 25.26 13.09 -8.84
C GLU A 63 24.71 13.72 -7.55
N GLU A 64 25.61 14.08 -6.62
CA GLU A 64 25.23 14.80 -5.40
C GLU A 64 24.50 16.11 -5.73
N GLY A 65 23.31 16.27 -5.16
CA GLY A 65 22.51 17.47 -5.38
C GLY A 65 21.07 17.33 -4.88
N PRO A 66 20.24 18.37 -5.07
CA PRO A 66 18.86 18.39 -4.62
C PRO A 66 18.00 17.26 -5.21
N GLU A 67 18.28 16.83 -6.45
CA GLU A 67 17.55 15.75 -7.12
C GLU A 67 17.83 14.38 -6.47
N ARG A 68 19.10 14.05 -6.23
CA ARG A 68 19.51 12.88 -5.46
C ARG A 68 18.84 12.84 -4.09
N ALA A 69 18.88 13.95 -3.35
CA ALA A 69 18.28 14.05 -2.02
C ALA A 69 16.76 13.84 -2.05
N ALA A 70 16.09 14.32 -3.10
CA ALA A 70 14.66 14.10 -3.30
C ALA A 70 14.35 12.62 -3.59
N MET A 71 15.13 11.95 -4.44
CA MET A 71 14.99 10.51 -4.72
C MET A 71 15.20 9.67 -3.46
N GLU A 72 16.26 9.96 -2.70
CA GLU A 72 16.56 9.28 -1.44
C GLU A 72 15.41 9.43 -0.43
N THR A 73 14.92 10.67 -0.26
CA THR A 73 13.78 10.95 0.62
C THR A 73 12.54 10.18 0.19
N GLN A 74 12.21 10.20 -1.09
CA GLN A 74 11.05 9.50 -1.65
C GLN A 74 11.13 7.98 -1.42
N MET A 75 12.31 7.39 -1.57
CA MET A 75 12.53 5.97 -1.30
C MET A 75 12.44 5.65 0.20
N LYS A 76 13.03 6.47 1.08
CA LYS A 76 12.88 6.31 2.54
C LYS A 76 11.42 6.40 2.99
N THR A 77 10.66 7.34 2.44
CA THR A 77 9.24 7.49 2.78
C THR A 77 8.41 6.26 2.38
N GLN A 78 8.73 5.58 1.28
CA GLN A 78 7.94 4.46 0.80
C GLN A 78 8.42 3.09 1.30
N TYR A 79 9.74 2.93 1.45
CA TYR A 79 10.38 1.62 1.70
C TYR A 79 11.32 1.63 2.91
N GLY A 80 11.41 2.74 3.63
CA GLY A 80 12.16 2.81 4.89
C GLY A 80 11.52 1.98 5.99
N GLU A 81 12.27 1.80 7.08
CA GLU A 81 11.85 0.94 8.20
C GLU A 81 10.47 1.30 8.76
N GLU A 82 10.19 2.59 8.95
CA GLU A 82 8.89 3.04 9.48
C GLU A 82 7.73 2.77 8.53
N ALA A 83 7.95 2.91 7.22
CA ALA A 83 6.94 2.56 6.21
C ALA A 83 6.69 1.05 6.20
N LEU A 84 7.74 0.24 6.30
CA LEU A 84 7.63 -1.22 6.40
C LEU A 84 6.90 -1.65 7.67
N LYS A 85 7.21 -1.04 8.81
CA LYS A 85 6.49 -1.28 10.07
C LYS A 85 5.02 -0.98 9.90
N ALA A 86 4.67 0.24 9.49
CA ALA A 86 3.29 0.67 9.31
C ALA A 86 2.53 -0.23 8.32
N ASN A 87 3.14 -0.57 7.18
CA ASN A 87 2.52 -1.45 6.19
C ASN A 87 2.31 -2.88 6.72
N THR A 88 3.27 -3.38 7.50
CA THR A 88 3.16 -4.69 8.14
C THR A 88 2.01 -4.67 9.14
N GLU A 89 2.01 -3.74 10.11
CA GLU A 89 0.95 -3.64 11.13
C GLU A 89 -0.43 -3.45 10.50
N ASN A 90 -0.55 -2.62 9.47
CA ASN A 90 -1.80 -2.44 8.72
C ASN A 90 -2.29 -3.75 8.07
N SER A 91 -1.38 -4.63 7.65
CA SER A 91 -1.75 -5.93 7.09
C SER A 91 -2.37 -6.85 8.16
N PHE A 92 -1.99 -6.70 9.43
CA PHE A 92 -2.57 -7.45 10.54
C PHE A 92 -3.77 -6.74 11.19
N ASN A 93 -4.06 -5.47 10.87
CA ASN A 93 -5.22 -4.76 11.40
C ASN A 93 -6.58 -5.39 11.00
N MET A 94 -6.59 -6.39 10.11
CA MET A 94 -7.82 -7.09 9.73
C MET A 94 -8.34 -8.10 10.76
N TYR A 95 -7.51 -8.62 11.69
CA TYR A 95 -7.96 -9.65 12.64
C TYR A 95 -8.95 -9.07 13.64
N PRO A 96 -9.90 -9.86 14.16
CA PRO A 96 -10.78 -9.45 15.25
C PRO A 96 -10.05 -9.41 16.60
N ASP A 97 -10.51 -8.57 17.54
CA ASP A 97 -9.94 -8.48 18.90
C ASP A 97 -10.28 -9.68 19.78
N ASN A 98 -11.32 -10.42 19.41
CA ASN A 98 -11.84 -11.55 20.17
C ASN A 98 -12.03 -12.76 19.24
N PRO A 99 -12.06 -13.98 19.79
CA PRO A 99 -12.48 -15.16 19.04
C PRO A 99 -13.86 -14.93 18.40
N ILE A 100 -14.01 -15.42 17.18
CA ILE A 100 -15.23 -15.31 16.37
C ILE A 100 -15.69 -16.70 15.90
N ASP A 101 -17.00 -16.87 15.79
CA ASP A 101 -17.66 -18.05 15.23
C ASP A 101 -18.04 -17.84 13.77
N ILE A 102 -18.34 -18.95 13.08
CA ILE A 102 -18.84 -18.88 11.70
C ILE A 102 -20.17 -18.11 11.69
N GLY A 103 -20.25 -17.11 10.82
CA GLY A 103 -21.38 -16.17 10.71
C GLY A 103 -21.14 -14.84 11.42
N ASP A 104 -20.15 -14.76 12.31
CA ASP A 104 -19.84 -13.52 13.01
C ASP A 104 -19.23 -12.48 12.08
N THR A 105 -19.46 -11.22 12.44
CA THR A 105 -19.01 -10.05 11.68
C THR A 105 -18.27 -9.10 12.60
N TRP A 106 -17.15 -8.55 12.12
CA TRP A 106 -16.38 -7.53 12.85
C TRP A 106 -15.99 -6.39 11.92
N GLN A 107 -15.68 -5.23 12.50
CA GLN A 107 -15.38 -4.01 11.77
C GLN A 107 -13.98 -3.52 12.09
N ARG A 108 -13.32 -2.94 11.10
CA ARG A 108 -12.02 -2.27 11.24
C ARG A 108 -12.03 -0.97 10.47
N LYS A 109 -11.52 0.08 11.11
CA LYS A 109 -11.28 1.37 10.49
C LYS A 109 -9.78 1.54 10.32
N THR A 110 -9.35 1.81 9.09
CA THR A 110 -7.95 2.09 8.77
C THR A 110 -7.85 3.49 8.20
N GLU A 111 -6.90 4.28 8.71
CA GLU A 111 -6.59 5.61 8.22
C GLU A 111 -5.25 5.58 7.50
N ILE A 112 -5.30 5.82 6.20
CA ILE A 112 -4.12 5.95 5.34
C ILE A 112 -3.87 7.44 5.20
N ASN A 113 -2.74 7.94 5.70
CA ASN A 113 -2.44 9.37 5.70
C ASN A 113 -1.32 9.76 4.72
N GLN A 114 -0.60 8.80 4.16
CA GLN A 114 0.49 9.03 3.22
C GLN A 114 0.11 8.56 1.82
N GLY A 115 0.66 9.23 0.80
CA GLY A 115 0.45 8.90 -0.61
C GLY A 115 -0.94 9.26 -1.12
N PHE A 116 -1.95 8.49 -0.72
CA PHE A 116 -3.35 8.77 -1.08
C PHE A 116 -4.21 8.75 0.19
N PRO A 117 -4.43 9.91 0.83
CA PRO A 117 -5.09 9.95 2.13
C PRO A 117 -6.54 9.46 2.07
N MET A 118 -6.84 8.39 2.81
CA MET A 118 -8.12 7.70 2.79
C MET A 118 -8.50 7.17 4.17
N ILE A 119 -9.79 7.07 4.42
CA ILE A 119 -10.38 6.29 5.49
C ILE A 119 -11.06 5.09 4.84
N VAL A 120 -10.76 3.90 5.36
CA VAL A 120 -11.32 2.63 4.94
C VAL A 120 -12.07 2.03 6.11
N ASP A 121 -13.39 1.93 6.00
CA ASP A 121 -14.26 1.29 6.98
C ASP A 121 -14.63 -0.11 6.46
N SER A 122 -13.93 -1.13 6.95
CA SER A 122 -14.07 -2.52 6.55
C SER A 122 -15.00 -3.29 7.48
N ILE A 123 -15.80 -4.17 6.89
CA ILE A 123 -16.66 -5.16 7.52
C ILE A 123 -16.21 -6.52 7.00
N TYR A 124 -15.86 -7.40 7.92
CA TYR A 124 -15.45 -8.77 7.63
C TYR A 124 -16.47 -9.73 8.22
N THR A 125 -16.82 -10.79 7.50
CA THR A 125 -17.72 -11.85 7.99
C THR A 125 -17.06 -13.20 7.80
N LEU A 126 -16.93 -13.99 8.87
CA LEU A 126 -16.38 -15.34 8.77
C LEU A 126 -17.46 -16.27 8.19
N LYS A 127 -17.20 -16.85 7.01
CA LYS A 127 -18.17 -17.65 6.27
C LYS A 127 -18.01 -19.13 6.47
N GLU A 128 -16.77 -19.59 6.54
CA GLU A 128 -16.44 -21.00 6.62
C GLU A 128 -15.09 -21.19 7.29
N ARG A 129 -14.92 -22.33 7.97
CA ARG A 129 -13.62 -22.87 8.37
C ARG A 129 -13.55 -24.31 7.90
N LYS A 130 -12.53 -24.64 7.10
CA LYS A 130 -12.33 -25.98 6.59
C LYS A 130 -10.85 -26.24 6.34
N ASP A 131 -10.36 -27.40 6.79
CA ASP A 131 -8.97 -27.84 6.59
C ASP A 131 -7.91 -26.81 7.04
N GLY A 132 -8.21 -26.05 8.11
CA GLY A 132 -7.33 -24.99 8.63
C GLY A 132 -7.32 -23.70 7.80
N ILE A 133 -8.29 -23.53 6.89
CA ILE A 133 -8.50 -22.34 6.08
C ILE A 133 -9.81 -21.68 6.50
N ALA A 134 -9.74 -20.39 6.84
CA ALA A 134 -10.89 -19.53 7.07
C ALA A 134 -11.26 -18.80 5.77
N VAL A 135 -12.53 -18.83 5.39
CA VAL A 135 -13.09 -18.06 4.28
C VAL A 135 -13.82 -16.85 4.86
N ILE A 136 -13.42 -15.66 4.44
CA ILE A 136 -13.93 -14.40 4.99
C ILE A 136 -14.48 -13.55 3.84
N ASP A 137 -15.73 -13.12 3.98
CA ASP A 137 -16.31 -12.09 3.10
C ASP A 137 -15.78 -10.72 3.53
N VAL A 138 -15.41 -9.89 2.56
CA VAL A 138 -14.87 -8.55 2.76
C VAL A 138 -15.81 -7.53 2.10
N PHE A 139 -16.27 -6.56 2.87
CA PHE A 139 -16.95 -5.36 2.37
C PHE A 139 -16.31 -4.14 3.00
N ALA A 140 -15.83 -3.19 2.22
CA ALA A 140 -15.27 -1.95 2.76
C ALA A 140 -15.83 -0.73 2.05
N MET A 141 -16.05 0.34 2.79
CA MET A 141 -16.33 1.67 2.27
C MET A 141 -15.07 2.52 2.34
N ILE A 142 -14.78 3.23 1.26
CA ILE A 142 -13.59 4.08 1.13
C ILE A 142 -14.04 5.52 0.94
N GLN A 143 -13.37 6.44 1.63
CA GLN A 143 -13.53 7.88 1.45
C GLN A 143 -12.19 8.60 1.61
N THR A 144 -12.00 9.73 0.94
CA THR A 144 -10.82 10.57 1.20
C THR A 144 -10.77 11.00 2.67
N ASN A 145 -9.60 10.88 3.29
CA ASN A 145 -9.37 11.47 4.60
C ASN A 145 -9.23 12.99 4.47
N LYS A 146 -10.25 13.74 4.89
CA LYS A 146 -10.30 15.21 4.78
C LYS A 146 -9.51 15.94 5.87
N GLU A 147 -9.08 15.23 6.90
CA GLU A 147 -8.24 15.80 7.97
C GLU A 147 -6.80 16.00 7.50
N VAL A 148 -6.34 15.14 6.59
CA VAL A 148 -5.10 15.35 5.85
C VAL A 148 -5.40 16.34 4.73
N GLY A 149 -4.92 17.58 4.91
CA GLY A 149 -5.12 18.67 3.96
C GLY A 149 -4.55 18.37 2.56
N PRO A 150 -4.62 19.34 1.62
CA PRO A 150 -4.09 19.16 0.27
C PRO A 150 -2.61 18.75 0.30
N MET A 151 -2.26 17.73 -0.49
CA MET A 151 -0.88 17.30 -0.64
C MET A 151 -0.13 18.30 -1.51
N GLU A 152 1.10 18.60 -1.13
CA GLU A 152 2.00 19.43 -1.93
C GLU A 152 2.82 18.54 -2.85
N MET A 153 2.71 18.75 -4.17
CA MET A 153 3.50 18.08 -5.19
C MET A 153 4.18 19.13 -6.06
N SER A 154 5.47 19.35 -5.83
CA SER A 154 6.23 20.48 -6.36
C SER A 154 5.54 21.82 -6.06
N ASN A 155 5.15 22.58 -7.09
CA ASN A 155 4.46 23.86 -6.95
C ASN A 155 2.93 23.70 -6.94
N MET A 156 2.39 22.49 -7.00
CA MET A 156 0.94 22.23 -7.06
C MET A 156 0.40 21.74 -5.72
N LYS A 157 -0.85 22.09 -5.41
CA LYS A 157 -1.60 21.48 -4.30
C LYS A 157 -2.68 20.57 -4.86
N ILE A 158 -2.67 19.32 -4.44
CA ILE A 158 -3.59 18.27 -4.89
C ILE A 158 -4.50 17.89 -3.73
N GLN A 159 -5.81 18.00 -3.95
CA GLN A 159 -6.81 17.56 -3.00
C GLN A 159 -7.69 16.51 -3.65
N TYR A 160 -7.84 15.37 -2.98
CA TYR A 160 -8.72 14.32 -3.43
C TYR A 160 -10.13 14.50 -2.87
N ASN A 161 -11.11 14.07 -3.65
CA ASN A 161 -12.48 13.90 -3.19
C ASN A 161 -13.02 12.64 -3.85
N MET A 162 -12.57 11.50 -3.34
CA MET A 162 -12.85 10.17 -3.86
C MET A 162 -13.65 9.39 -2.81
N SER A 163 -14.56 8.54 -3.29
CA SER A 163 -15.27 7.58 -2.45
C SER A 163 -15.64 6.33 -3.23
N GLY A 164 -15.93 5.25 -2.54
CA GLY A 164 -16.39 4.03 -3.17
C GLY A 164 -16.32 2.84 -2.22
N SER A 165 -16.10 1.65 -2.79
CA SER A 165 -16.18 0.40 -2.04
C SER A 165 -15.23 -0.67 -2.56
N VAL A 166 -14.89 -1.59 -1.67
CA VAL A 166 -14.26 -2.87 -1.99
C VAL A 166 -15.20 -3.99 -1.57
N THR A 167 -15.38 -4.98 -2.43
CA THR A 167 -16.14 -6.20 -2.11
C THR A 167 -15.39 -7.42 -2.57
N GLY A 168 -15.29 -8.46 -1.77
CA GLY A 168 -14.57 -9.66 -2.18
C GLY A 168 -14.58 -10.77 -1.15
N ILE A 169 -13.78 -11.79 -1.44
CA ILE A 169 -13.55 -12.92 -0.56
C ILE A 169 -12.05 -13.05 -0.34
N MET A 170 -11.67 -13.45 0.86
CA MET A 170 -10.31 -13.83 1.21
C MET A 170 -10.29 -15.21 1.85
N GLU A 171 -9.24 -15.96 1.55
CA GLU A 171 -8.92 -17.24 2.17
C GLU A 171 -7.66 -17.05 3.01
N MET A 172 -7.75 -17.48 4.27
CA MET A 172 -6.71 -17.24 5.26
C MET A 172 -6.30 -18.55 5.92
N GLN A 173 -5.01 -18.81 6.00
CA GLN A 173 -4.48 -19.96 6.72
C GLN A 173 -4.52 -19.68 8.23
N GLU A 174 -5.30 -20.44 8.99
CA GLU A 174 -5.54 -20.17 10.41
C GLU A 174 -4.30 -20.40 11.29
N SER A 175 -3.43 -21.34 10.91
CA SER A 175 -2.22 -21.66 11.68
C SER A 175 -1.19 -20.53 11.69
N THR A 176 -1.22 -19.66 10.67
CA THR A 176 -0.24 -18.58 10.50
C THR A 176 -0.86 -17.19 10.44
N GLY A 177 -2.18 -17.12 10.20
CA GLY A 177 -2.91 -15.88 9.93
C GLY A 177 -2.76 -15.38 8.50
N TRP A 178 -1.87 -15.93 7.68
CA TRP A 178 -1.61 -15.35 6.36
C TRP A 178 -2.79 -15.50 5.40
N VAL A 179 -3.07 -14.42 4.67
CA VAL A 179 -3.94 -14.46 3.49
C VAL A 179 -3.22 -15.28 2.43
N ILE A 180 -3.82 -16.37 1.99
CA ILE A 180 -3.26 -17.26 0.96
C ILE A 180 -3.90 -17.01 -0.40
N ARG A 181 -5.16 -16.54 -0.42
CA ARG A 181 -5.85 -16.11 -1.64
C ARG A 181 -6.77 -14.95 -1.34
N SER A 182 -6.90 -14.02 -2.27
CA SER A 182 -7.96 -13.02 -2.23
C SER A 182 -8.44 -12.65 -3.62
N ASN A 183 -9.72 -12.32 -3.73
CA ASN A 183 -10.30 -11.73 -4.94
C ASN A 183 -11.26 -10.63 -4.54
N GLN A 184 -10.89 -9.40 -4.85
CA GLN A 184 -11.63 -8.21 -4.42
C GLN A 184 -11.88 -7.29 -5.60
N ASN A 185 -13.09 -6.74 -5.65
CA ASN A 185 -13.53 -5.77 -6.64
C ASN A 185 -13.48 -4.38 -6.01
N LEU A 186 -12.57 -3.55 -6.50
CA LEU A 186 -12.45 -2.15 -6.12
C LEU A 186 -13.28 -1.28 -7.07
N ARG A 187 -14.04 -0.34 -6.51
CA ARG A 187 -14.69 0.74 -7.24
C ARG A 187 -14.50 2.04 -6.48
N LEU A 188 -13.87 3.04 -7.10
CA LEU A 188 -13.74 4.38 -6.57
C LEU A 188 -14.18 5.38 -7.63
N THR A 189 -14.89 6.41 -7.21
CA THR A 189 -15.31 7.52 -8.07
C THR A 189 -15.17 8.83 -7.34
N GLY A 190 -14.98 9.92 -8.08
CA GLY A 190 -14.91 11.24 -7.50
C GLY A 190 -14.15 12.21 -8.38
N SER A 191 -13.42 13.11 -7.74
CA SER A 191 -12.65 14.15 -8.41
C SER A 191 -11.33 14.43 -7.71
N VAL A 192 -10.34 14.85 -8.49
CA VAL A 192 -9.10 15.43 -7.99
C VAL A 192 -9.09 16.92 -8.29
N ILE A 193 -8.85 17.72 -7.27
CA ILE A 193 -8.76 19.17 -7.35
C ILE A 193 -7.28 19.54 -7.36
N VAL A 194 -6.84 20.19 -8.44
CA VAL A 194 -5.46 20.63 -8.64
C VAL A 194 -5.41 22.16 -8.61
N ASN A 195 -4.66 22.70 -7.65
CA ASN A 195 -4.37 24.12 -7.56
C ASN A 195 -2.94 24.39 -8.07
N HIS A 196 -2.82 25.24 -9.09
CA HIS A 196 -1.54 25.65 -9.66
C HIS A 196 -1.33 27.17 -9.43
N PRO A 197 -0.18 27.63 -8.94
CA PRO A 197 0.05 29.04 -8.59
C PRO A 197 -0.15 30.01 -9.75
N GLU A 198 0.20 29.59 -10.97
CA GLU A 198 0.04 30.40 -12.18
C GLU A 198 -1.38 30.38 -12.76
N ARG A 199 -2.31 29.62 -12.16
CA ARG A 199 -3.71 29.58 -12.58
C ARG A 199 -4.59 30.15 -11.47
N PRO A 200 -5.42 31.18 -11.78
CA PRO A 200 -6.27 31.81 -10.77
C PRO A 200 -7.44 30.92 -10.30
N GLN A 201 -7.79 29.86 -11.05
CA GLN A 201 -8.89 28.96 -10.69
C GLN A 201 -8.40 27.51 -10.53
N PRO A 202 -8.88 26.78 -9.50
CA PRO A 202 -8.64 25.35 -9.34
C PRO A 202 -9.16 24.54 -10.53
N MET A 203 -8.45 23.49 -10.90
CA MET A 203 -8.93 22.51 -11.88
C MET A 203 -9.56 21.33 -11.15
N SER A 204 -10.78 20.94 -11.52
CA SER A 204 -11.41 19.71 -11.04
C SER A 204 -11.39 18.66 -12.14
N ILE A 205 -10.77 17.52 -11.86
CA ILE A 205 -10.61 16.41 -12.80
C ILE A 205 -11.45 15.24 -12.28
N PRO A 206 -12.55 14.86 -12.96
CA PRO A 206 -13.32 13.69 -12.56
C PRO A 206 -12.48 12.42 -12.77
N MET A 207 -12.56 11.50 -11.81
CA MET A 207 -11.84 10.24 -11.83
C MET A 207 -12.75 9.07 -11.46
N SER A 208 -12.54 7.95 -12.13
CA SER A 208 -13.18 6.67 -11.84
C SER A 208 -12.11 5.58 -11.92
N ILE A 209 -12.03 4.77 -10.87
CA ILE A 209 -11.09 3.65 -10.75
C ILE A 209 -11.92 2.41 -10.48
N THR A 210 -11.75 1.41 -11.32
CA THR A 210 -12.30 0.07 -11.09
C THR A 210 -11.17 -0.92 -11.24
N GLY A 211 -11.08 -1.88 -10.33
CA GLY A 211 -10.00 -2.87 -10.36
C GLY A 211 -10.42 -4.19 -9.75
N ILE A 212 -9.74 -5.25 -10.17
CA ILE A 212 -9.77 -6.53 -9.48
C ILE A 212 -8.41 -6.66 -8.79
N ILE A 213 -8.44 -6.84 -7.48
CA ILE A 213 -7.27 -7.07 -6.64
C ILE A 213 -7.26 -8.56 -6.34
N THR A 214 -6.20 -9.25 -6.76
CA THR A 214 -6.03 -10.68 -6.52
C THR A 214 -4.74 -10.96 -5.79
N GLN A 215 -4.82 -11.88 -4.85
CA GLN A 215 -3.65 -12.54 -4.26
C GLN A 215 -3.80 -14.03 -4.51
N GLU A 216 -2.72 -14.67 -4.98
CA GLU A 216 -2.66 -16.11 -5.17
C GLU A 216 -1.53 -16.69 -4.31
N PRO A 217 -1.64 -17.97 -3.90
CA PRO A 217 -0.55 -18.62 -3.18
C PRO A 217 0.68 -18.73 -4.09
N TYR A 218 1.85 -18.44 -3.49
CA TYR A 218 3.16 -18.63 -4.11
C TYR A 218 3.50 -20.12 -4.28
#